data_AF-A0A4U1C3W6-F1
#
_entry.id   AF-A0A4U1C3W6-F1
#
_cell.length_a   1.000
_cell.length_b   1.000
_cell.length_c   1.000
_cell.angle_alpha   90.00
_cell.angle_beta   90.00
_cell.angle_gamma   90.00
#
_symmetry.space_group_name_H-M   'P 1'
#
loop_
_entity.id
_entity.type
_entity.pdbx_description
1 polymer ?
#
loop_
_entity_poly.entity_id
_entity_poly.type
_entity_poly.pdbx_seq_one_letter_code
_entity_poly.pdbx_strand_id
1 'polypeptide(L)'
;MEKKYLSISCNNLGSKNYTVHILAALMFILMFYAGIVKLSTFQVFVIQLDKSPLIPDVLTVMTAITIPMTELLIALGLLFYKYRTLSFLAGFGIMFGFSLYLIVLNTFYVEVPCSCGGILGKMSYETHIVFNVAFTIISYTGYYFSKKQSNG
;
A
#
# COMPACT_ATOMS: atom_id res chain seq x y z
N MET A 1 -6.67 -29.27 -11.19
CA MET A 1 -7.25 -27.99 -10.73
C MET A 1 -6.29 -26.81 -10.94
N GLU A 2 -4.98 -26.98 -10.78
CA GLU A 2 -3.95 -25.96 -11.05
C GLU A 2 -3.96 -25.40 -12.49
N LYS A 3 -4.10 -26.26 -13.51
CA LYS A 3 -4.13 -25.84 -14.92
C LYS A 3 -5.28 -24.89 -15.27
N LYS A 4 -6.41 -24.95 -14.54
CA LYS A 4 -7.56 -24.06 -14.76
C LYS A 4 -7.33 -22.68 -14.14
N TYR A 5 -6.55 -22.59 -13.05
CA TYR A 5 -6.18 -21.30 -12.45
C TYR A 5 -5.12 -20.56 -13.27
N LEU A 6 -4.09 -21.28 -13.73
CA LEU A 6 -3.10 -20.72 -14.64
C LEU A 6 -3.73 -20.34 -16.00
N SER A 7 -4.65 -21.16 -16.52
CA SER A 7 -5.34 -20.81 -17.77
C SER A 7 -6.34 -19.66 -17.62
N ILE A 8 -6.96 -19.43 -16.45
CA ILE A 8 -7.79 -18.23 -16.23
C ILE A 8 -6.93 -16.96 -16.12
N SER A 9 -5.73 -17.05 -15.53
CA SER A 9 -4.75 -15.95 -15.54
C SER A 9 -4.33 -15.56 -16.97
N CYS A 10 -4.20 -16.55 -17.88
CA CYS A 10 -3.89 -16.31 -19.29
C CYS A 10 -5.11 -16.02 -20.19
N ASN A 11 -6.27 -16.63 -19.95
CA ASN A 11 -7.41 -16.56 -20.89
C ASN A 11 -8.25 -15.30 -20.76
N ASN A 12 -8.05 -14.49 -19.71
CA ASN A 12 -8.66 -13.16 -19.60
C ASN A 12 -7.71 -12.01 -19.95
N LEU A 13 -6.55 -12.30 -20.57
CA LEU A 13 -5.79 -11.31 -21.35
C LEU A 13 -6.56 -10.84 -22.61
N GLY A 14 -7.74 -11.42 -22.88
CA GLY A 14 -8.57 -11.24 -24.06
C GLY A 14 -9.51 -10.04 -24.10
N SER A 15 -9.34 -9.02 -23.25
CA SER A 15 -9.76 -7.65 -23.60
C SER A 15 -8.62 -6.69 -23.28
N LYS A 16 -8.16 -5.93 -24.28
CA LYS A 16 -7.04 -4.98 -24.17
C LYS A 16 -7.28 -3.96 -23.05
N ASN A 17 -6.87 -4.26 -21.83
CA ASN A 17 -6.91 -3.36 -20.68
C ASN A 17 -5.55 -3.37 -19.95
N TYR A 18 -4.48 -3.14 -20.70
CA TYR A 18 -3.12 -2.98 -20.18
C TYR A 18 -3.05 -2.00 -19.00
N THR A 19 -3.93 -1.00 -18.98
CA THR A 19 -4.06 -0.02 -17.89
C THR A 19 -4.17 -0.67 -16.52
N VAL A 20 -5.10 -1.62 -16.31
CA VAL A 20 -5.29 -2.24 -14.99
C VAL A 20 -4.09 -3.06 -14.57
N HIS A 21 -3.43 -3.74 -15.52
CA HIS A 21 -2.21 -4.50 -15.24
C HIS A 21 -1.04 -3.59 -14.84
N ILE A 22 -0.87 -2.46 -15.53
CA ILE A 22 0.17 -1.47 -15.20
C ILE A 22 -0.09 -0.87 -13.81
N LEU A 23 -1.33 -0.44 -13.53
CA LEU A 23 -1.69 0.10 -12.22
C LEU A 23 -1.50 -0.93 -11.10
N ALA A 24 -1.85 -2.20 -11.35
CA ALA A 24 -1.66 -3.28 -10.39
C ALA A 24 -0.18 -3.56 -10.14
N ALA A 25 0.66 -3.53 -11.18
CA ALA A 25 2.10 -3.71 -11.05
C ALA A 25 2.76 -2.58 -10.25
N LEU A 26 2.38 -1.32 -10.50
CA LEU A 26 2.88 -0.16 -9.74
C LEU A 26 2.51 -0.26 -8.26
N MET A 27 1.23 -0.55 -7.97
CA MET A 27 0.77 -0.73 -6.59
C MET A 27 1.41 -1.96 -5.92
N PHE A 28 1.61 -3.05 -6.67
CA PHE A 28 2.29 -4.25 -6.18
C PHE A 28 3.71 -3.94 -5.73
N ILE A 29 4.51 -3.31 -6.60
CA ILE A 29 5.90 -2.97 -6.30
C ILE A 29 5.98 -2.09 -5.06
N LEU A 30 5.13 -1.06 -4.97
CA LEU A 30 5.11 -0.16 -3.82
C LEU A 30 4.74 -0.88 -2.52
N MET A 31 3.61 -1.58 -2.51
CA MET A 31 3.09 -2.25 -1.31
C MET A 31 4.03 -3.37 -0.85
N PHE A 32 4.58 -4.13 -1.80
CA PHE A 32 5.54 -5.18 -1.50
C PHE A 32 6.85 -4.60 -0.93
N TYR A 33 7.41 -3.58 -1.57
CA TYR A 33 8.61 -2.89 -1.09
C TYR A 33 8.40 -2.33 0.33
N ALA A 34 7.31 -1.60 0.54
CA ALA A 34 6.98 -0.98 1.83
C ALA A 34 6.86 -2.03 2.95
N GLY A 35 6.12 -3.11 2.70
CA GLY A 35 5.92 -4.17 3.68
C GLY A 35 7.22 -4.93 3.99
N ILE A 36 7.98 -5.33 2.97
CA ILE A 36 9.26 -6.05 3.15
C ILE A 36 10.27 -5.20 3.91
N VAL A 37 10.41 -3.92 3.57
CA VAL A 37 11.36 -3.03 4.25
C VAL A 37 10.99 -2.90 5.73
N LYS A 38 9.71 -2.66 6.05
CA LYS A 38 9.27 -2.55 7.44
C LYS A 38 9.51 -3.83 8.25
N LEU A 39 9.28 -5.01 7.65
CA LEU A 39 9.59 -6.28 8.34
C LEU A 39 11.10 -6.51 8.47
N SER A 40 11.89 -6.17 7.46
CA SER A 40 13.35 -6.35 7.48
C SER A 40 14.00 -5.44 8.52
N THR A 41 13.43 -4.26 8.76
CA THR A 41 13.88 -3.31 9.78
C THR A 41 12.86 -3.18 10.91
N PHE A 42 12.25 -4.29 11.33
CA PHE A 42 11.13 -4.29 12.28
C PHE A 42 11.44 -3.54 13.58
N GLN A 43 12.61 -3.75 14.19
CA GLN A 43 13.01 -3.06 15.41
C GLN A 43 13.10 -1.54 15.22
N VAL A 44 13.67 -1.09 14.10
CA VAL A 44 13.74 0.33 13.74
C VAL A 44 12.34 0.89 13.52
N PHE A 45 11.46 0.13 12.86
CA PHE A 45 10.09 0.53 12.63
C PHE A 45 9.30 0.69 13.94
N VAL A 46 9.44 -0.25 14.88
CA VAL A 46 8.84 -0.15 16.22
C VAL A 46 9.32 1.11 16.94
N ILE A 47 10.64 1.37 16.98
CA ILE A 47 11.20 2.56 17.63
C ILE A 47 10.69 3.85 16.97
N GLN A 48 10.51 3.87 15.65
CA GLN A 48 9.97 5.02 14.94
C GLN A 48 8.47 5.22 15.18
N LEU A 49 7.72 4.14 15.34
CA LEU A 49 6.30 4.21 15.71
C LEU A 49 6.11 4.66 17.15
N ASP A 50 6.97 4.22 18.07
CA ASP A 50 6.93 4.60 19.49
C ASP A 50 7.17 6.09 19.71
N LYS A 51 7.92 6.72 18.80
CA LYS A 51 8.12 8.18 18.78
C LYS A 51 6.92 8.94 18.20
N SER A 52 5.92 8.26 17.67
CA SER A 52 4.75 8.89 17.07
C SER A 52 3.77 9.31 18.16
N PRO A 53 3.49 10.62 18.32
CA PRO A 53 2.53 11.10 19.32
C PRO A 53 1.08 10.72 19.00
N LEU A 54 0.81 10.19 17.81
CA LEU A 54 -0.53 9.78 17.36
C LEU A 54 -0.83 8.31 17.67
N ILE A 55 0.19 7.50 17.96
CA ILE A 55 0.04 6.07 18.24
C ILE A 55 0.30 5.85 19.73
N PRO A 56 -0.69 5.38 20.50
CA PRO A 56 -0.46 5.03 21.90
C PRO A 56 0.58 3.92 22.02
N ASP A 57 1.49 4.03 22.99
CA ASP A 57 2.59 3.07 23.25
C ASP A 57 2.11 1.61 23.30
N VAL A 58 0.94 1.39 23.93
CA VAL A 58 0.31 0.07 24.07
C VAL A 58 -0.07 -0.57 22.71
N LEU A 59 -0.25 0.25 21.67
CA LEU A 59 -0.60 -0.16 20.32
C LEU A 59 0.61 -0.19 19.38
N THR A 60 1.78 0.29 19.79
CA THR A 60 2.98 0.41 18.94
C THR A 60 3.35 -0.93 18.30
N VAL A 61 3.51 -1.99 19.11
CA VAL A 61 3.93 -3.31 18.61
C VAL A 61 2.86 -3.94 17.72
N MET A 62 1.58 -3.81 18.09
CA MET A 62 0.47 -4.32 17.28
C MET A 62 0.45 -3.63 15.91
N THR A 63 0.53 -2.31 15.91
CA THR A 63 0.58 -1.48 14.70
C THR A 63 1.79 -1.83 13.83
N ALA A 64 2.94 -2.06 14.45
CA ALA A 64 4.17 -2.45 13.77
C ALA A 64 4.06 -3.78 13.02
N ILE A 65 3.16 -4.68 13.45
CA ILE A 65 2.88 -5.96 12.78
C ILE A 65 1.76 -5.78 11.75
N THR A 66 0.65 -5.15 12.13
CA THR A 66 -0.55 -5.06 11.28
C THR A 66 -0.31 -4.28 10.00
N ILE A 67 0.45 -3.17 10.08
CA ILE A 67 0.74 -2.34 8.90
C ILE A 67 1.47 -3.15 7.81
N PRO A 68 2.68 -3.69 8.03
CA PRO A 68 3.41 -4.39 6.98
C PRO A 68 2.71 -5.66 6.52
N MET A 69 2.01 -6.36 7.40
CA MET A 69 1.22 -7.52 7.01
C MET A 69 0.09 -7.13 6.06
N THR A 70 -0.60 -6.02 6.32
CA THR A 70 -1.66 -5.54 5.43
C THR A 70 -1.09 -5.08 4.09
N GLU A 71 0.06 -4.40 4.08
CA GLU A 71 0.75 -4.01 2.85
C GLU A 71 1.10 -5.23 1.98
N LEU A 72 1.66 -6.28 2.58
CA LEU A 72 1.99 -7.52 1.86
C LEU A 72 0.74 -8.28 1.39
N LEU A 73 -0.33 -8.32 2.19
CA LEU A 73 -1.60 -8.94 1.78
C LEU A 73 -2.22 -8.21 0.60
N ILE A 74 -2.17 -6.87 0.59
CA ILE A 74 -2.62 -6.06 -0.55
C ILE A 74 -1.77 -6.36 -1.78
N ALA A 75 -0.44 -6.39 -1.63
CA ALA A 75 0.47 -6.72 -2.73
C ALA A 75 0.13 -8.10 -3.33
N LEU A 76 0.04 -9.14 -2.50
CA LEU A 76 -0.32 -10.48 -2.96
C LEU A 76 -1.70 -10.50 -3.62
N GLY A 77 -2.68 -9.80 -3.07
CA GLY A 77 -4.02 -9.73 -3.66
C GLY A 77 -4.08 -9.08 -5.04
N LEU A 78 -3.18 -8.13 -5.36
CA LEU A 78 -3.10 -7.50 -6.69
C LEU A 78 -2.69 -8.49 -7.79
N LEU A 79 -1.97 -9.56 -7.43
CA LEU A 79 -1.55 -10.61 -8.36
C LEU A 79 -2.73 -11.45 -8.88
N PHE A 80 -3.79 -11.61 -8.07
CA PHE A 80 -4.93 -12.46 -8.39
C PHE A 80 -6.12 -11.65 -8.89
N TYR A 81 -6.64 -11.98 -10.08
CA TYR A 81 -7.78 -11.28 -10.69
C TYR A 81 -8.99 -11.16 -9.74
N LYS A 82 -9.30 -12.24 -9.01
CA LYS A 82 -10.41 -12.29 -8.05
C LYS A 82 -10.31 -11.25 -6.92
N TYR A 83 -9.10 -10.97 -6.45
CA TYR A 83 -8.86 -10.08 -5.30
C TYR A 83 -8.47 -8.67 -5.71
N ARG A 84 -8.11 -8.45 -6.98
CA ARG A 84 -7.56 -7.20 -7.49
C ARG A 84 -8.40 -5.96 -7.17
N THR A 85 -9.71 -6.01 -7.38
CA THR A 85 -10.60 -4.87 -7.09
C THR A 85 -10.59 -4.53 -5.59
N LEU A 86 -10.63 -5.55 -4.72
CA LEU A 86 -10.56 -5.36 -3.27
C LEU A 86 -9.18 -4.84 -2.84
N SER A 87 -8.10 -5.35 -3.45
CA SER A 87 -6.74 -4.90 -3.17
C SER A 87 -6.49 -3.45 -3.58
N PHE A 88 -7.04 -2.98 -4.69
CA PHE A 88 -6.99 -1.55 -5.04
C PHE A 88 -7.78 -0.68 -4.05
N LEU A 89 -8.92 -1.16 -3.55
CA LEU A 89 -9.69 -0.42 -2.55
C LEU A 89 -8.95 -0.37 -1.20
N ALA A 90 -8.37 -1.49 -0.76
CA ALA A 90 -7.58 -1.56 0.45
C ALA A 90 -6.29 -0.72 0.34
N GLY A 91 -5.62 -0.77 -0.81
CA GLY A 91 -4.44 0.05 -1.11
C GLY A 91 -4.75 1.55 -1.11
N PHE A 92 -5.92 1.94 -1.60
CA PHE A 92 -6.41 3.32 -1.50
C PHE A 92 -6.56 3.74 -0.04
N GLY A 93 -7.20 2.89 0.78
CA GLY A 93 -7.38 3.15 2.21
C GLY A 93 -6.05 3.33 2.95
N ILE A 94 -5.07 2.45 2.72
CA ILE A 94 -3.74 2.56 3.32
C ILE A 94 -3.01 3.83 2.87
N MET A 95 -2.95 4.11 1.57
CA MET A 95 -2.22 5.28 1.06
C MET A 95 -2.87 6.60 1.51
N PHE A 96 -4.20 6.65 1.54
CA PHE A 96 -4.93 7.78 2.05
C PHE A 96 -4.70 7.97 3.56
N GLY A 97 -4.79 6.88 4.34
CA GLY A 97 -4.53 6.89 5.78
C GLY A 97 -3.12 7.37 6.11
N PHE A 98 -2.10 6.90 5.39
CA PHE A 98 -0.74 7.41 5.56
C PHE A 98 -0.57 8.87 5.15
N SER A 99 -1.26 9.31 4.09
CA SER A 99 -1.24 10.73 3.71
C SER A 99 -1.79 11.60 4.85
N LEU A 100 -2.94 11.23 5.42
CA LEU A 100 -3.53 11.95 6.56
C LEU A 100 -2.60 11.93 7.79
N TYR A 101 -2.04 10.76 8.12
CA TYR A 101 -1.08 10.62 9.21
C TYR A 101 0.11 11.57 9.05
N LEU A 102 0.73 11.61 7.86
CA LEU A 102 1.86 12.50 7.59
C LEU A 102 1.47 13.97 7.59
N ILE A 103 0.29 14.33 7.08
CA ILE A 103 -0.21 15.71 7.11
C ILE A 103 -0.36 16.18 8.56
N VAL A 104 -0.99 15.36 9.42
CA VAL A 104 -1.18 15.69 10.84
C VAL A 104 0.18 15.77 11.54
N LEU A 105 1.07 14.81 11.33
CA LEU A 105 2.42 14.86 11.90
C LEU A 105 3.18 16.13 11.50
N ASN A 106 3.21 16.45 10.20
CA ASN A 106 3.95 17.59 9.67
C ASN A 106 3.37 18.94 10.13
N THR A 107 2.07 19.01 10.41
CA THR A 107 1.40 20.27 10.77
C THR A 107 1.50 20.54 12.27
N PHE A 108 1.40 19.50 13.11
CA PHE A 108 1.23 19.66 14.55
C PHE A 108 2.46 19.27 15.38
N TYR A 109 3.41 18.54 14.81
CA TYR A 109 4.56 18.02 15.55
C TYR A 109 5.88 18.36 14.87
N VAL A 110 6.88 18.69 15.69
CA VAL A 110 8.22 19.07 15.24
C VAL A 110 9.13 17.84 15.31
N GLU A 111 9.84 17.55 14.21
CA GLU A 111 10.97 16.61 14.15
C GLU A 111 10.68 15.14 14.52
N VAL A 112 9.44 14.66 14.34
CA VAL A 112 9.14 13.21 14.43
C VAL A 112 9.73 12.49 13.21
N PRO A 113 10.42 11.35 13.32
CA PRO A 113 10.89 10.58 12.16
C PRO A 113 9.74 9.79 11.50
N CYS A 114 9.64 9.83 10.15
CA CYS A 114 8.69 8.99 9.40
C CYS A 114 8.98 7.51 9.65
N SER A 115 8.00 6.75 10.11
CA SER A 115 8.10 5.31 10.39
C SER A 115 8.14 4.44 9.11
N CYS A 116 8.49 5.02 7.97
CA CYS A 116 8.12 4.51 6.66
C CYS A 116 9.19 3.59 6.07
N GLY A 117 10.41 3.66 6.62
CA GLY A 117 11.54 2.78 6.31
C GLY A 117 12.16 2.98 4.92
N GLY A 118 13.38 2.48 4.73
CA GLY A 118 14.04 2.41 3.42
C GLY A 118 14.18 3.76 2.71
N ILE A 119 13.85 3.80 1.41
CA ILE A 119 13.88 5.04 0.61
C ILE A 119 12.73 5.98 0.97
N LEU A 120 11.58 5.44 1.39
CA LEU A 120 10.39 6.22 1.77
C LEU A 120 10.63 7.02 3.06
N GLY A 121 11.37 6.43 4.00
CA GLY A 121 11.77 7.09 5.25
C GLY A 121 12.84 8.17 5.08
N LYS A 122 13.46 8.30 3.90
CA LYS A 122 14.46 9.35 3.60
C LYS A 122 13.86 10.57 2.90
N MET A 123 12.58 10.52 2.51
CA MET A 123 11.90 11.64 1.86
C MET A 123 11.55 12.72 2.90
N SER A 124 11.53 13.98 2.48
CA SER A 124 10.88 15.02 3.29
C SER A 124 9.39 14.74 3.41
N TYR A 125 8.76 15.22 4.48
CA TYR A 125 7.33 15.03 4.72
C TYR A 125 6.48 15.47 3.53
N GLU A 126 6.72 16.66 2.99
CA GLU A 126 5.99 17.18 1.83
C GLU A 126 6.12 16.28 0.60
N THR A 127 7.35 15.83 0.30
CA THR A 127 7.61 14.92 -0.82
C THR A 127 6.85 13.60 -0.64
N HIS A 128 6.85 13.07 0.59
CA HIS A 128 6.19 11.81 0.89
C HIS A 128 4.66 11.93 0.86
N ILE A 129 4.09 13.06 1.32
CA ILE A 129 2.66 13.33 1.19
C ILE A 129 2.26 13.36 -0.29
N VAL A 130 3.00 14.09 -1.13
CA VAL A 130 2.75 14.13 -2.58
C VAL A 130 2.83 12.73 -3.20
N PHE A 131 3.85 11.96 -2.81
CA PHE A 131 4.01 10.56 -3.25
C PHE A 131 2.79 9.71 -2.86
N ASN A 132 2.35 9.74 -1.61
CA ASN A 132 1.21 8.95 -1.16
C ASN A 132 -0.11 9.40 -1.82
N VAL A 133 -0.29 10.71 -2.06
CA VAL A 133 -1.47 11.23 -2.79
C VAL A 133 -1.47 10.74 -4.24
N ALA A 134 -0.32 10.73 -4.92
CA ALA A 134 -0.22 10.17 -6.26
C ALA A 134 -0.61 8.68 -6.30
N PHE A 135 -0.11 7.88 -5.36
CA PHE A 135 -0.48 6.46 -5.27
C PHE A 135 -1.91 6.22 -4.79
N THR A 136 -2.48 7.15 -4.02
CA THR A 136 -3.91 7.15 -3.67
C THR A 136 -4.77 7.28 -4.94
N ILE A 137 -4.45 8.23 -5.82
CA ILE A 137 -5.15 8.43 -7.10
C ILE A 137 -4.99 7.21 -8.02
N ILE A 138 -3.76 6.66 -8.12
CA ILE A 138 -3.48 5.43 -8.88
C ILE A 138 -4.35 4.27 -8.36
N SER A 139 -4.43 4.10 -7.04
CA SER A 139 -5.20 3.02 -6.43
C SER A 139 -6.70 3.17 -6.68
N TYR A 140 -7.25 4.40 -6.56
CA TYR A 140 -8.65 4.67 -6.88
C TYR A 140 -8.97 4.42 -8.37
N THR A 141 -8.08 4.85 -9.26
CA THR A 141 -8.21 4.64 -10.71
C THR A 141 -8.19 3.13 -11.04
N GLY A 142 -7.29 2.39 -10.40
CA GLY A 142 -7.21 0.93 -10.52
C GLY A 142 -8.48 0.25 -10.04
N TYR A 143 -9.03 0.68 -8.89
CA TYR A 143 -10.32 0.21 -8.38
C TYR A 143 -11.45 0.43 -9.39
N TYR A 144 -11.59 1.66 -9.92
CA TYR A 144 -12.66 2.03 -10.85
C TYR A 144 -12.64 1.16 -12.11
N PHE A 145 -11.47 1.01 -12.74
CA PHE A 145 -11.34 0.19 -13.95
C PHE A 145 -11.47 -1.32 -13.67
N SER A 146 -10.95 -1.81 -12.55
CA SER A 146 -11.07 -3.21 -12.14
C SER A 146 -12.52 -3.59 -11.83
N LYS A 147 -13.29 -2.70 -11.20
CA LYS A 147 -14.72 -2.91 -10.94
C LYS A 147 -15.53 -2.97 -12.24
N LYS A 148 -15.22 -2.11 -13.21
CA LYS A 148 -15.89 -2.10 -14.52
C LYS A 148 -15.70 -3.43 -15.27
N GLN A 149 -14.52 -4.05 -15.17
CA GLN A 149 -14.23 -5.36 -15.80
C GLN A 149 -14.91 -6.55 -15.11
N SER A 150 -15.22 -6.44 -13.81
CA SER A 150 -15.90 -7.50 -13.08
C SER A 150 -17.41 -7.51 -13.28
N ASN A 151 -17.99 -6.40 -13.76
CA ASN A 151 -19.44 -6.19 -13.87
C ASN A 151 -19.95 -6.21 -15.33
N GLY A 152 -19.07 -6.38 -16.31
CA GLY A 152 -19.41 -6.53 -17.74
C GLY A 152 -19.00 -7.89 -18.24
#